data_AF-A0AAV4WJ09-F1
#
_entry.id   AF-A0AAV4WJ09-F1
#
_cell.length_a   1.000
_cell.length_b   1.000
_cell.length_c   1.000
_cell.angle_alpha   90.00
_cell.angle_beta   90.00
_cell.angle_gamma   90.00
#
_symmetry.space_group_name_H-M   'P 1'
#
loop_
_entity.id
_entity.type
_entity.pdbx_description
1 polymer ?
#
loop_
_entity_poly.entity_id
_entity_poly.type
_entity_poly.pdbx_seq_one_letter_code
_entity_poly.pdbx_strand_id
1 'polypeptide(L)'
;MEYTISYNFSRLKPVCDNIALHARVEDIVELKQIIKELDEYSLKSMLMYVIFPFKILLIRRNNEVVTITAIDFLSYLFEKCGIENWSIFSGCFEQLSNLLLMPGKEIKVSVGSEEFKSSVCLCISSLVKTSKEEIVNEMYQIAFRLPFAQIFYTLVHLLKNEKSKSLRKIVLQTIGVLTFNSNHLQLQSEAVKQSASYALAGLFQA
;
A
#
# COMPACT_ATOMS: atom_id res chain seq x y z
N MET A 1 -13.26 -27.93 4.34
CA MET A 1 -12.86 -26.54 4.02
C MET A 1 -13.06 -25.63 5.23
N GLU A 2 -14.25 -25.61 5.85
CA GLU A 2 -14.52 -24.83 7.09
C GLU A 2 -13.58 -25.17 8.26
N TYR A 3 -13.27 -26.46 8.49
CA TYR A 3 -12.32 -26.88 9.53
C TYR A 3 -10.90 -26.30 9.33
N THR A 4 -10.45 -26.21 8.08
CA THR A 4 -9.13 -25.65 7.71
C THR A 4 -9.10 -24.14 7.96
N ILE A 5 -10.18 -23.43 7.61
CA ILE A 5 -10.30 -21.98 7.87
C ILE A 5 -10.35 -21.71 9.38
N SER A 6 -11.13 -22.48 10.13
CA SER A 6 -11.23 -22.34 11.59
C SER A 6 -9.87 -22.58 12.28
N TYR A 7 -9.14 -23.63 11.87
CA TYR A 7 -7.80 -23.90 12.35
C TYR A 7 -6.83 -22.75 12.02
N ASN A 8 -6.80 -22.30 10.77
CA ASN A 8 -5.94 -21.20 10.34
C ASN A 8 -6.26 -19.89 11.06
N PHE A 9 -7.54 -19.60 11.28
CA PHE A 9 -7.98 -18.43 12.05
C PHE A 9 -7.51 -18.51 13.50
N SER A 10 -7.61 -19.68 14.15
CA SER A 10 -7.16 -19.86 15.53
C SER A 10 -5.66 -19.58 15.72
N ARG A 11 -4.84 -19.79 14.67
CA ARG A 11 -3.42 -19.47 14.65
C ARG A 11 -3.15 -17.99 14.40
N LEU A 12 -3.87 -17.39 13.45
CA LEU A 12 -3.71 -15.97 13.08
C LEU A 12 -4.18 -15.03 14.19
N LYS A 13 -5.32 -15.33 14.81
CA LYS A 13 -6.01 -14.46 15.75
C LYS A 13 -5.12 -13.91 16.87
N PRO A 14 -4.41 -14.73 17.67
CA PRO A 14 -3.61 -14.22 18.78
C PRO A 14 -2.50 -13.26 18.31
N VAL A 15 -1.87 -13.54 17.17
CA VAL A 15 -0.81 -12.70 16.61
C VAL A 15 -1.39 -11.38 16.09
N CYS A 16 -2.50 -11.42 15.36
CA CYS A 16 -3.21 -10.23 14.89
C CYS A 16 -3.69 -9.34 16.04
N ASP A 17 -4.27 -9.93 17.09
CA ASP A 17 -4.70 -9.20 18.28
C ASP A 17 -3.50 -8.53 18.98
N ASN A 18 -2.36 -9.24 19.08
CA ASN A 18 -1.16 -8.68 19.67
C ASN A 18 -0.58 -7.53 18.84
N ILE A 19 -0.53 -7.64 17.51
CA ILE A 19 -0.11 -6.55 16.61
C ILE A 19 -1.02 -5.31 16.79
N ALA A 20 -2.33 -5.50 16.93
CA ALA A 20 -3.27 -4.40 17.12
C ALA A 20 -3.07 -3.64 18.45
N LEU A 21 -2.51 -4.31 19.47
CA LEU A 21 -2.34 -3.74 20.81
C LEU A 21 -0.90 -3.27 21.09
N HIS A 22 0.09 -4.14 20.86
CA HIS A 22 1.48 -3.98 21.28
C HIS A 22 2.49 -4.50 20.24
N ALA A 23 2.33 -4.13 18.97
CA ALA A 23 3.18 -4.62 17.89
C ALA A 23 4.69 -4.44 18.14
N ARG A 24 5.41 -5.55 17.99
CA ARG A 24 6.87 -5.60 17.84
C ARG A 24 7.25 -6.25 16.51
N VAL A 25 8.53 -6.17 16.16
CA VAL A 25 9.05 -6.75 14.91
C VAL A 25 8.82 -8.26 14.88
N GLU A 26 9.03 -8.93 16.03
CA GLU A 26 8.89 -10.38 16.16
C GLU A 26 7.45 -10.84 15.87
N ASP A 27 6.46 -10.07 16.31
CA ASP A 27 5.04 -10.40 16.12
C ASP A 27 4.66 -10.34 14.61
N ILE A 28 5.21 -9.38 13.87
CA ILE A 28 4.99 -9.25 12.42
C ILE A 28 5.73 -10.37 11.66
N VAL A 29 6.93 -10.73 12.10
CA VAL A 29 7.70 -11.84 11.52
C VAL A 29 6.98 -13.17 11.75
N GLU A 30 6.44 -13.40 12.94
CA GLU A 30 5.64 -14.58 13.26
C GLU A 30 4.40 -14.66 12.36
N LEU A 31 3.65 -13.56 12.23
CA LEU A 31 2.51 -13.49 11.32
C LEU A 31 2.92 -13.84 9.89
N LYS A 32 4.06 -13.32 9.40
CA LYS A 32 4.57 -13.65 8.06
C LYS A 32 4.82 -15.14 7.88
N GLN A 33 5.31 -15.85 8.89
CA GLN A 33 5.50 -17.30 8.79
C GLN A 33 4.16 -18.04 8.74
N ILE A 34 3.19 -17.66 9.56
CA ILE A 34 1.84 -18.24 9.50
C ILE A 34 1.24 -18.03 8.11
N ILE A 35 1.30 -16.79 7.60
CA ILE A 35 0.75 -16.43 6.28
C ILE A 35 1.43 -17.23 5.16
N LYS A 36 2.73 -17.53 5.24
CA LYS A 36 3.43 -18.33 4.22
C LYS A 36 2.84 -19.73 4.06
N GLU A 37 2.38 -20.33 5.15
CA GLU A 37 1.81 -21.68 5.17
C GLU A 37 0.35 -21.73 4.68
N LEU A 38 -0.33 -20.59 4.63
CA LEU A 38 -1.71 -20.53 4.14
C LEU A 38 -1.76 -20.62 2.61
N ASP A 39 -2.73 -21.40 2.14
CA ASP A 39 -3.16 -21.39 0.75
C ASP A 39 -3.85 -20.06 0.40
N GLU A 40 -3.89 -19.74 -0.90
CA GLU A 40 -4.42 -18.49 -1.41
C GLU A 40 -5.89 -18.27 -1.02
N TYR A 41 -6.71 -19.33 -1.05
CA TYR A 41 -8.14 -19.23 -0.75
C TYR A 41 -8.37 -18.91 0.73
N SER A 42 -7.71 -19.65 1.63
CA SER A 42 -7.73 -19.36 3.07
C SER A 42 -7.29 -17.91 3.33
N LEU A 43 -6.16 -17.49 2.74
CA LEU A 43 -5.63 -16.15 2.93
C LEU A 43 -6.59 -15.06 2.46
N LYS A 44 -7.18 -15.20 1.26
CA LYS A 44 -8.17 -14.25 0.73
C LYS A 44 -9.39 -14.12 1.63
N SER A 45 -9.90 -15.24 2.16
CA SER A 45 -11.07 -15.22 3.07
C SER A 45 -10.80 -14.47 4.38
N MET A 46 -9.53 -14.40 4.82
CA MET A 46 -9.11 -13.77 6.07
C MET A 46 -8.37 -12.44 5.86
N LEU A 47 -8.21 -11.97 4.62
CA LEU A 47 -7.36 -10.84 4.27
C LEU A 47 -7.71 -9.57 5.05
N MET A 48 -9.00 -9.25 5.16
CA MET A 48 -9.45 -8.06 5.89
C MET A 48 -9.09 -8.13 7.37
N TYR A 49 -9.18 -9.32 7.98
CA TYR A 49 -8.80 -9.53 9.36
C TYR A 49 -7.28 -9.38 9.56
N VAL A 50 -6.47 -9.87 8.61
CA VAL A 50 -5.01 -9.72 8.63
C VAL A 50 -4.58 -8.27 8.45
N ILE A 51 -5.25 -7.49 7.60
CA ILE A 51 -4.91 -6.07 7.35
C ILE A 51 -5.32 -5.16 8.52
N PHE A 52 -6.41 -5.48 9.22
CA PHE A 52 -6.97 -4.60 10.25
C PHE A 52 -5.99 -4.17 11.36
N PRO A 53 -5.18 -5.07 11.97
CA PRO A 53 -4.16 -4.69 12.95
C PRO A 53 -3.17 -3.64 12.43
N PHE A 54 -2.78 -3.76 11.15
CA PHE A 54 -1.85 -2.82 10.52
C PHE A 54 -2.49 -1.45 10.30
N LYS A 55 -3.80 -1.39 10.06
CA LYS A 55 -4.51 -0.10 10.02
C LYS A 55 -4.35 0.64 11.34
N ILE A 56 -4.48 -0.04 12.47
CA ILE A 56 -4.30 0.56 13.79
C ILE A 56 -2.84 0.95 14.03
N LEU A 57 -1.91 0.05 13.71
CA LEU A 57 -0.47 0.25 13.89
C LEU A 57 0.03 1.50 13.14
N LEU A 58 -0.33 1.63 11.85
CA LEU A 58 0.12 2.74 11.01
C LEU A 58 -0.49 4.08 11.43
N ILE A 59 -1.70 4.09 11.99
CA ILE A 59 -2.31 5.31 12.58
C ILE A 59 -1.54 5.75 13.81
N ARG A 60 -1.15 4.82 14.69
CA ARG A 60 -0.44 5.13 15.94
C ARG A 60 0.98 5.65 15.72
N ARG A 61 1.56 5.43 14.53
CA ARG A 61 2.95 5.78 14.20
C ARG A 61 3.91 5.30 15.30
N ASN A 62 3.92 3.98 15.51
CA ASN A 62 4.86 3.30 16.41
C ASN A 62 6.33 3.59 16.02
N ASN A 63 7.27 3.01 16.77
CA ASN A 63 8.69 3.04 16.40
C ASN A 63 8.87 2.77 14.89
N GLU A 64 9.73 3.56 14.26
CA GLU A 64 9.96 3.54 12.82
C GLU A 64 10.32 2.15 12.29
N VAL A 65 11.15 1.39 13.02
CA VAL A 65 11.55 0.02 12.64
C VAL A 65 10.35 -0.91 12.56
N VAL A 66 9.44 -0.84 13.55
CA VAL A 66 8.19 -1.62 13.57
C VAL A 66 7.29 -1.19 12.42
N THR A 67 7.22 0.11 12.15
CA THR A 67 6.39 0.68 11.09
C THR A 67 6.90 0.26 9.71
N ILE A 68 8.21 0.30 9.46
CA ILE A 68 8.86 -0.20 8.23
C ILE A 68 8.55 -1.70 8.07
N THR A 69 8.78 -2.50 9.11
CA THR A 69 8.51 -3.94 9.10
C THR A 69 7.04 -4.24 8.74
N ALA A 70 6.11 -3.44 9.27
CA ALA A 70 4.69 -3.52 8.97
C ALA A 70 4.38 -3.19 7.50
N ILE A 71 4.97 -2.13 6.95
CA ILE A 71 4.79 -1.73 5.54
C ILE A 71 5.36 -2.79 4.59
N ASP A 72 6.52 -3.34 4.91
CA ASP A 72 7.15 -4.40 4.12
C ASP A 72 6.35 -5.71 4.20
N PHE A 73 5.75 -6.01 5.35
CA PHE A 73 4.79 -7.11 5.47
C PHE A 73 3.55 -6.90 4.61
N LEU A 74 2.97 -5.70 4.60
CA LEU A 74 1.82 -5.39 3.73
C LEU A 74 2.18 -5.53 2.25
N SER A 75 3.36 -5.07 1.84
CA SER A 75 3.87 -5.24 0.48
C SER A 75 3.92 -6.72 0.08
N TYR A 76 4.47 -7.57 0.97
CA TYR A 76 4.50 -9.02 0.79
C TYR A 76 3.09 -9.63 0.73
N LEU A 77 2.18 -9.17 1.59
CA LEU A 77 0.81 -9.66 1.64
C LEU A 77 0.08 -9.37 0.32
N PHE A 78 0.20 -8.13 -0.19
CA PHE A 78 -0.41 -7.72 -1.46
C PHE A 78 0.14 -8.51 -2.65
N GLU A 79 1.44 -8.81 -2.67
CA GLU A 79 2.05 -9.68 -3.69
C GLU A 79 1.55 -11.13 -3.60
N LYS A 80 1.30 -11.63 -2.39
CA LYS A 80 0.87 -13.01 -2.19
C LYS A 80 -0.60 -13.25 -2.55
N CYS A 81 -1.51 -12.34 -2.22
CA CYS A 81 -2.95 -12.57 -2.40
C CYS A 81 -3.60 -11.75 -3.51
N GLY A 82 -2.95 -10.68 -3.98
CA GLY A 82 -3.61 -9.68 -4.81
C GLY A 82 -4.75 -8.96 -4.10
N ILE A 83 -5.21 -7.84 -4.68
CA ILE A 83 -6.34 -7.07 -4.12
C ILE A 83 -7.52 -7.12 -5.09
N GLU A 84 -8.67 -7.55 -4.56
CA GLU A 84 -9.90 -7.75 -5.33
C GLU A 84 -11.09 -6.92 -4.80
N ASN A 85 -10.88 -6.12 -3.75
CA ASN A 85 -11.92 -5.31 -3.13
C ASN A 85 -11.49 -3.83 -3.06
N TRP A 86 -12.32 -2.95 -3.63
CA TRP A 86 -12.07 -1.50 -3.66
C TRP A 86 -11.92 -0.88 -2.26
N SER A 87 -12.71 -1.29 -1.27
CA SER A 87 -12.61 -0.76 0.10
C SER A 87 -11.28 -1.11 0.78
N ILE A 88 -10.74 -2.30 0.49
CA ILE A 88 -9.40 -2.68 0.95
C ILE A 88 -8.35 -1.82 0.23
N PHE A 89 -8.44 -1.70 -1.09
CA PHE A 89 -7.52 -0.91 -1.90
C PHE A 89 -7.46 0.55 -1.45
N SER A 90 -8.59 1.25 -1.52
CA SER A 90 -8.71 2.68 -1.19
C SER A 90 -8.25 2.97 0.23
N GLY A 91 -8.69 2.17 1.21
CA GLY A 91 -8.28 2.35 2.60
C GLY A 91 -6.79 2.15 2.84
N CYS A 92 -6.16 1.16 2.19
CA CYS A 92 -4.71 0.96 2.28
C CYS A 92 -3.96 2.08 1.56
N PHE A 93 -4.42 2.47 0.38
CA PHE A 93 -3.80 3.52 -0.44
C PHE A 93 -3.78 4.87 0.29
N GLU A 94 -4.91 5.30 0.83
CA GLU A 94 -5.02 6.54 1.60
C GLU A 94 -4.14 6.49 2.85
N GLN A 95 -4.15 5.37 3.57
CA GLN A 95 -3.33 5.21 4.76
C GLN A 95 -1.83 5.29 4.45
N LEU A 96 -1.37 4.59 3.42
CA LEU A 96 0.03 4.66 2.97
C LEU A 96 0.38 6.07 2.49
N SER A 97 -0.51 6.73 1.76
CA SER A 97 -0.32 8.12 1.31
C SER A 97 -0.17 9.07 2.49
N ASN A 98 -0.97 8.90 3.54
CA ASN A 98 -0.91 9.69 4.77
C ASN A 98 0.37 9.49 5.58
N LEU A 99 1.12 8.41 5.35
CA LEU A 99 2.44 8.22 5.97
C LEU A 99 3.53 9.11 5.34
N LEU A 100 3.39 9.43 4.05
CA LEU A 100 4.29 10.36 3.35
C LEU A 100 3.90 11.83 3.57
N LEU A 101 2.68 12.09 4.03
CA LEU A 101 2.18 13.42 4.35
C LEU A 101 2.46 13.79 5.82
N MET A 102 2.90 15.02 6.05
CA MET A 102 2.92 15.61 7.39
C MET A 102 1.52 16.05 7.80
N PRO A 103 1.10 15.79 9.06
CA PRO A 103 -0.12 16.38 9.59
C PRO A 103 0.07 17.89 9.81
N GLY A 104 -0.80 18.70 9.21
CA GLY A 104 -0.75 20.16 9.27
C GLY A 104 -0.97 20.79 7.89
N LYS A 105 -1.57 21.99 7.84
CA LYS A 105 -2.21 22.62 6.66
C LYS A 105 -1.33 22.92 5.42
N GLU A 106 -0.12 22.40 5.33
CA GLU A 106 0.74 22.53 4.15
C GLU A 106 1.21 21.15 3.74
N ILE A 107 1.11 20.82 2.45
CA ILE A 107 1.53 19.54 1.87
C ILE A 107 3.06 19.40 2.02
N LYS A 108 3.50 19.06 3.23
CA LYS A 108 4.89 18.83 3.60
C LYS A 108 5.13 17.34 3.67
N VAL A 109 6.27 16.91 3.13
CA VAL A 109 6.69 15.51 3.14
C VAL A 109 7.13 15.11 4.54
N SER A 110 6.72 13.92 4.98
CA SER A 110 7.07 13.35 6.30
C SER A 110 8.58 13.32 6.55
N VAL A 111 8.98 13.61 7.80
CA VAL A 111 10.38 13.70 8.27
C VAL A 111 11.02 12.31 8.48
N GLY A 112 10.41 11.23 7.98
CA GLY A 112 10.93 9.87 8.13
C GLY A 112 12.24 9.63 7.38
N SER A 113 12.94 8.55 7.75
CA SER A 113 14.18 8.14 7.07
C SER A 113 13.96 7.81 5.58
N GLU A 114 15.07 7.72 4.84
CA GLU A 114 15.02 7.27 3.45
C GLU A 114 14.45 5.85 3.31
N GLU A 115 14.76 4.97 4.27
CA GLU A 115 14.27 3.60 4.32
C GLU A 115 12.75 3.58 4.49
N PHE A 116 12.23 4.35 5.45
CA PHE A 116 10.80 4.51 5.66
C PHE A 116 10.07 4.98 4.40
N LYS A 117 10.54 6.07 3.77
CA LYS A 117 9.95 6.60 2.54
C LYS A 117 10.01 5.57 1.40
N SER A 118 11.11 4.83 1.29
CA SER A 118 11.29 3.77 0.30
C SER A 118 10.27 2.66 0.48
N SER A 119 10.13 2.14 1.71
CA SER A 119 9.15 1.09 2.02
C SER A 119 7.72 1.53 1.71
N VAL A 120 7.33 2.76 2.05
CA VAL A 120 5.98 3.25 1.70
C VAL A 120 5.77 3.30 0.18
N CYS A 121 6.74 3.83 -0.57
CA CYS A 121 6.65 3.91 -2.04
C CYS A 121 6.57 2.53 -2.71
N LEU A 122 7.38 1.57 -2.23
CA LEU A 122 7.35 0.19 -2.70
C LEU A 122 6.02 -0.49 -2.36
N CYS A 123 5.48 -0.26 -1.17
CA CYS A 123 4.19 -0.81 -0.76
C CYS A 123 3.03 -0.27 -1.60
N ILE A 124 3.01 1.03 -1.91
CA ILE A 124 2.03 1.63 -2.82
C ILE A 124 2.17 1.00 -4.22
N SER A 125 3.40 0.83 -4.70
CA SER A 125 3.65 0.20 -6.00
C SER A 125 3.15 -1.24 -6.04
N SER A 126 3.41 -2.03 -4.99
CA SER A 126 2.95 -3.41 -4.85
C SER A 126 1.41 -3.46 -4.85
N LEU A 127 0.76 -2.64 -4.01
CA LEU A 127 -0.68 -2.53 -3.94
C LEU A 127 -1.33 -2.32 -5.31
N VAL A 128 -0.82 -1.38 -6.10
CA VAL A 128 -1.38 -1.07 -7.43
C VAL A 128 -1.08 -2.18 -8.43
N LYS A 129 0.15 -2.73 -8.43
CA LYS A 129 0.56 -3.80 -9.35
C LYS A 129 -0.23 -5.10 -9.17
N THR A 130 -0.63 -5.40 -7.95
CA THR A 130 -1.27 -6.68 -7.60
C THR A 130 -2.79 -6.56 -7.45
N SER A 131 -3.34 -5.37 -7.71
CA SER A 131 -4.77 -5.13 -7.73
C SER A 131 -5.39 -5.56 -9.06
N LYS A 132 -6.64 -6.02 -9.00
CA LYS A 132 -7.46 -6.29 -10.19
C LYS A 132 -7.63 -5.04 -11.05
N GLU A 133 -7.76 -5.27 -12.34
CA GLU A 133 -7.86 -4.21 -13.34
C GLU A 133 -9.00 -3.23 -13.04
N GLU A 134 -10.16 -3.74 -12.63
CA GLU A 134 -11.34 -2.93 -12.31
C GLU A 134 -11.06 -1.96 -11.16
N ILE A 135 -10.33 -2.41 -10.13
CA ILE A 135 -9.94 -1.60 -8.98
C ILE A 135 -8.99 -0.49 -9.41
N VAL A 136 -8.01 -0.82 -10.25
CA VAL A 136 -7.07 0.21 -10.68
C VAL A 136 -7.74 1.20 -11.63
N ASN A 137 -8.72 0.77 -12.43
CA ASN A 137 -9.57 1.67 -13.20
C ASN A 137 -10.40 2.60 -12.31
N GLU A 138 -10.94 2.08 -11.19
CA GLU A 138 -11.65 2.87 -10.18
C GLU A 138 -10.77 3.96 -9.54
N MET A 139 -9.46 3.71 -9.37
CA MET A 139 -8.49 4.69 -8.85
C MET A 139 -8.43 5.98 -9.69
N TYR A 140 -8.70 5.91 -10.98
CA TYR A 140 -8.69 7.08 -11.89
C TYR A 140 -10.03 7.80 -12.00
N GLN A 141 -11.07 7.26 -11.37
CA GLN A 141 -12.38 7.89 -11.41
C GLN A 141 -12.40 9.15 -10.54
N ILE A 142 -13.36 10.03 -10.85
CA ILE A 142 -13.50 11.34 -10.19
C ILE A 142 -13.56 11.20 -8.66
N ALA A 143 -14.24 10.16 -8.16
CA ALA A 143 -14.42 9.91 -6.73
C ALA A 143 -13.09 9.71 -5.96
N PHE A 144 -12.03 9.23 -6.62
CA PHE A 144 -10.73 8.96 -5.99
C PHE A 144 -9.62 9.93 -6.45
N ARG A 145 -9.98 10.95 -7.24
CA ARG A 145 -9.02 11.91 -7.81
C ARG A 145 -8.27 12.71 -6.74
N LEU A 146 -8.92 13.08 -5.64
CA LEU A 146 -8.29 13.89 -4.59
C LEU A 146 -7.17 13.12 -3.87
N PRO A 147 -7.40 11.91 -3.30
CA PRO A 147 -6.32 11.08 -2.76
C PRO A 147 -5.19 10.83 -3.76
N PHE A 148 -5.54 10.54 -5.02
CA PHE A 148 -4.57 10.31 -6.07
C PHE A 148 -3.70 11.55 -6.37
N ALA A 149 -4.32 12.73 -6.47
CA ALA A 149 -3.60 13.99 -6.70
C ALA A 149 -2.66 14.33 -5.54
N GLN A 150 -3.10 14.11 -4.30
CA GLN A 150 -2.30 14.39 -3.10
C GLN A 150 -1.04 13.54 -3.04
N ILE A 151 -1.16 12.22 -3.27
CA ILE A 151 0.03 11.35 -3.29
C ILE A 151 0.93 11.67 -4.48
N PHE A 152 0.36 11.97 -5.66
CA PHE A 152 1.15 12.32 -6.84
C PHE A 152 1.99 13.59 -6.59
N TYR A 153 1.37 14.64 -6.03
CA TYR A 153 2.08 15.85 -5.63
C TYR A 153 3.19 15.54 -4.62
N THR A 154 2.90 14.70 -3.63
CA THR A 154 3.86 14.32 -2.58
C THR A 154 5.07 13.59 -3.16
N LEU A 155 4.86 12.67 -4.09
CA LEU A 155 5.93 11.96 -4.79
C LEU A 155 6.77 12.90 -5.67
N VAL A 156 6.14 13.84 -6.37
CA VAL A 156 6.87 14.87 -7.13
C VAL A 156 7.68 15.77 -6.22
N HIS A 157 7.13 16.16 -5.07
CA HIS A 157 7.84 16.95 -4.06
C HIS A 157 9.03 16.17 -3.47
N LEU A 158 8.85 14.88 -3.14
CA LEU A 158 9.92 13.98 -2.74
C LEU A 158 11.03 13.92 -3.80
N LEU A 159 10.66 13.71 -5.06
CA LEU A 159 11.62 13.60 -6.16
C LEU A 159 12.48 14.86 -6.36
N LYS A 160 11.89 16.04 -6.12
CA LYS A 160 12.56 17.35 -6.25
C LYS A 160 13.52 17.64 -5.09
N ASN A 161 13.12 17.29 -3.86
CA ASN A 161 13.84 17.72 -2.65
C ASN A 161 14.77 16.65 -2.08
N GLU A 162 14.55 15.38 -2.41
CA GLU A 162 15.35 14.28 -1.87
C GLU A 162 16.73 14.21 -2.54
N LYS A 163 17.78 14.00 -1.74
CA LYS A 163 19.17 13.94 -2.25
C LYS A 163 19.56 12.54 -2.71
N SER A 164 18.99 11.53 -2.06
CA SER A 164 19.33 10.13 -2.27
C SER A 164 18.90 9.64 -3.66
N LYS A 165 19.88 9.18 -4.45
CA LYS A 165 19.62 8.67 -5.80
C LYS A 165 18.78 7.39 -5.78
N SER A 166 18.96 6.53 -4.78
CA SER A 166 18.20 5.29 -4.61
C SER A 166 16.73 5.60 -4.34
N LEU A 167 16.44 6.46 -3.36
CA LEU A 167 15.06 6.84 -3.06
C LEU A 167 14.40 7.58 -4.23
N ARG A 168 15.10 8.50 -4.90
CA ARG A 168 14.57 9.16 -6.11
C ARG A 168 14.20 8.16 -7.22
N LYS A 169 15.00 7.10 -7.40
CA LYS A 169 14.69 6.02 -8.36
C LYS A 169 13.41 5.28 -7.96
N ILE A 170 13.25 4.94 -6.68
CA ILE A 170 12.04 4.27 -6.16
C ILE A 170 10.81 5.17 -6.33
N VAL A 171 10.93 6.45 -6.02
CA VAL A 171 9.86 7.44 -6.21
C VAL A 171 9.46 7.55 -7.68
N LEU A 172 10.44 7.62 -8.61
CA LEU A 172 10.18 7.63 -10.06
C LEU A 172 9.45 6.37 -10.52
N GLN A 173 9.88 5.20 -10.04
CA GLN A 173 9.22 3.94 -10.35
C GLN A 173 7.78 3.93 -9.83
N THR A 174 7.56 4.43 -8.61
CA THR A 174 6.23 4.53 -7.99
C THR A 174 5.32 5.47 -8.79
N ILE A 175 5.83 6.64 -9.19
CA ILE A 175 5.12 7.55 -10.11
C ILE A 175 4.78 6.82 -11.41
N GLY A 176 5.74 6.09 -11.99
CA GLY A 176 5.52 5.31 -13.22
C GLY A 176 4.43 4.26 -13.08
N VAL A 177 4.31 3.60 -11.93
CA VAL A 177 3.21 2.66 -11.63
C VAL A 177 1.88 3.41 -11.56
N LEU A 178 1.83 4.53 -10.82
CA LEU A 178 0.63 5.35 -10.66
C LEU A 178 0.17 6.05 -11.94
N THR A 179 1.05 6.23 -12.92
CA THR A 179 0.72 6.84 -14.22
C THR A 179 0.57 5.82 -15.34
N PHE A 180 0.61 4.52 -15.03
CA PHE A 180 0.51 3.46 -16.04
C PHE A 180 1.59 3.54 -17.13
N ASN A 181 2.82 3.88 -16.73
CA ASN A 181 3.96 3.79 -17.62
C ASN A 181 4.24 2.31 -17.92
N SER A 182 4.18 1.92 -19.20
CA SER A 182 4.38 0.56 -19.68
C SER A 182 5.72 -0.07 -19.27
N ASN A 183 6.74 0.75 -18.97
CA ASN A 183 8.05 0.28 -18.47
C ASN A 183 8.02 -0.14 -16.99
N HIS A 184 7.02 0.30 -16.22
CA HIS A 184 6.92 0.09 -14.78
C HIS A 184 5.67 -0.69 -14.38
N LEU A 185 4.68 -0.74 -15.28
CA LEU A 185 3.47 -1.52 -15.17
C LEU A 185 3.11 -2.04 -16.57
N GLN A 186 3.46 -3.28 -16.86
CA GLN A 186 3.08 -3.93 -18.13
C GLN A 186 1.56 -4.10 -18.14
N LEU A 187 0.88 -3.32 -18.97
CA LEU A 187 -0.58 -3.27 -19.03
C LEU A 187 -1.19 -4.51 -19.67
N GLN A 188 -2.25 -5.01 -19.03
CA GLN A 188 -3.08 -6.11 -19.54
C GLN A 188 -4.31 -5.64 -20.35
N SER A 189 -4.71 -4.35 -20.33
CA SER A 189 -5.78 -3.82 -21.20
C SER A 189 -5.63 -2.34 -21.63
N GLU A 190 -6.30 -1.97 -22.72
CA GLU A 190 -6.31 -0.59 -23.26
C GLU A 190 -7.20 0.37 -22.45
N ALA A 191 -8.19 -0.14 -21.72
CA ALA A 191 -9.14 0.68 -20.97
C ALA A 191 -8.49 1.44 -19.82
N VAL A 192 -7.60 0.78 -19.07
CA VAL A 192 -6.92 1.42 -17.94
C VAL A 192 -5.94 2.49 -18.40
N LYS A 193 -5.28 2.30 -19.56
CA LYS A 193 -4.42 3.33 -20.17
C LYS A 193 -5.19 4.61 -20.45
N GLN A 194 -6.39 4.49 -21.03
CA GLN A 194 -7.23 5.63 -21.34
C GLN A 194 -7.66 6.34 -20.07
N SER A 195 -8.15 5.61 -19.06
CA SER A 195 -8.54 6.19 -17.77
C SER A 195 -7.40 6.93 -17.07
N ALA A 196 -6.19 6.34 -17.03
CA ALA A 196 -5.02 6.99 -16.46
C ALA A 196 -4.65 8.27 -17.22
N SER A 197 -4.67 8.23 -18.56
CA SER A 197 -4.39 9.40 -19.41
C SER A 197 -5.39 10.54 -19.16
N TYR A 198 -6.70 10.25 -19.12
CA TYR A 198 -7.74 11.25 -18.85
C TYR A 198 -7.63 11.84 -17.45
N ALA A 199 -7.39 11.02 -16.44
CA ALA A 199 -7.23 11.49 -15.07
C ALA A 199 -6.03 12.44 -14.94
N LEU A 200 -4.89 12.08 -15.54
CA LEU A 200 -3.69 12.92 -15.52
C LEU A 200 -3.88 14.23 -16.29
N ALA A 201 -4.49 14.20 -17.48
CA ALA A 201 -4.79 15.41 -18.24
C ALA A 201 -5.67 16.38 -17.44
N GLY A 202 -6.68 15.85 -16.74
CA GLY A 202 -7.57 16.65 -15.88
C GLY A 202 -6.90 17.23 -14.63
N LEU A 203 -5.77 16.71 -14.17
CA LEU A 203 -5.03 17.25 -13.03
C LEU A 203 -4.24 18.53 -13.36
N PHE A 204 -3.97 18.79 -14.65
CA PHE A 204 -3.18 19.95 -15.12
C PHE A 204 -4.03 21.03 -15.79
N GLN A 205 -5.36 20.87 -15.84
CA GLN A 205 -6.29 21.83 -16.44
C GLN A 205 -7.04 22.71 -15.42
N ALA A 206 -6.58 22.74 -14.16
CA ALA A 206 -7.15 23.57 -13.09
C ALA A 206 -6.21 24.72 -12.71
#